data_AF-A0A6C0KTI8-F1
#
_entry.id   AF-A0A6C0KTI8-F1
#
_cell.length_a   1.000
_cell.length_b   1.000
_cell.length_c   1.000
_cell.angle_alpha   90.00
_cell.angle_beta   90.00
_cell.angle_gamma   90.00
#
_symmetry.space_group_name_H-M   'P 1'
#
loop_
_entity.id
_entity.type
_entity.pdbx_description
1 polymer ?
#
loop_
_entity_poly.entity_id
_entity_poly.type
_entity_poly.pdbx_seq_one_letter_code
_entity_poly.pdbx_strand_id
1 'polypeptide(L)'
;MASDIVLVTSTAEDRLLKEVKPLIQQGKIKELQERWKLYSDPNTNKTIKWTSVFQKTILYAANRKQAAIFDWIETLYDKFNEPDRKEVDRVYSYAYFVRHNVVEEGEEVD
;
A
#
# COMPACT_ATOMS: atom_id res chain seq x y z
N MET A 1 21.69 -30.61 -13.00
CA MET A 1 21.40 -29.65 -11.92
C MET A 1 20.05 -29.03 -12.25
N ALA A 2 19.00 -29.45 -11.55
CA ALA A 2 17.68 -28.88 -11.72
C ALA A 2 17.69 -27.51 -11.02
N SER A 3 17.48 -26.44 -11.77
CA SER A 3 17.18 -25.14 -11.19
C SER A 3 15.84 -25.25 -10.51
N ASP A 4 15.84 -25.22 -9.17
CA ASP A 4 14.63 -25.05 -8.38
C ASP A 4 14.06 -23.67 -8.68
N ILE A 5 13.18 -23.60 -9.67
CA ILE A 5 12.29 -22.45 -9.85
C ILE A 5 11.39 -22.47 -8.63
N VAL A 6 11.70 -21.62 -7.66
CA VAL A 6 10.77 -21.26 -6.60
C VAL A 6 9.56 -20.63 -7.29
N LEU A 7 8.55 -21.43 -7.58
CA LEU A 7 7.21 -20.98 -7.88
C LEU A 7 6.70 -20.29 -6.61
N VAL A 8 7.05 -19.02 -6.43
CA VAL A 8 6.42 -18.16 -5.44
C VAL A 8 4.96 -18.08 -5.85
N THR A 9 4.11 -18.89 -5.22
CA THR A 9 2.67 -18.83 -5.38
C THR A 9 2.23 -17.44 -4.94
N SER A 10 2.04 -16.55 -5.91
CA SER A 10 1.66 -15.16 -5.69
C SER A 10 0.35 -15.14 -4.91
N THR A 11 0.40 -14.67 -3.68
CA THR A 11 -0.77 -14.53 -2.80
C THR A 11 -1.78 -13.56 -3.41
N ALA A 12 -3.03 -13.55 -2.90
CA ALA A 12 -4.02 -12.58 -3.34
C ALA A 12 -3.55 -11.14 -3.07
N GLU A 13 -2.82 -10.95 -1.97
CA GLU A 13 -2.14 -9.72 -1.60
C GLU A 13 -1.08 -9.32 -2.63
N ASP A 14 -0.23 -10.26 -3.05
CA ASP A 14 0.81 -9.96 -4.05
C ASP A 14 0.23 -9.59 -5.40
N ARG A 15 -0.88 -10.23 -5.80
CA ARG A 15 -1.62 -9.87 -7.02
C ARG A 15 -2.21 -8.47 -6.90
N LEU A 16 -2.92 -8.18 -5.82
CA LEU A 16 -3.48 -6.86 -5.56
C LEU A 16 -2.37 -5.79 -5.56
N LEU A 17 -1.26 -6.03 -4.88
CA LEU A 17 -0.13 -5.11 -4.79
C LEU A 17 0.53 -4.85 -6.15
N LYS A 18 0.62 -5.87 -7.02
CA LYS A 18 1.09 -5.71 -8.41
C LYS A 18 0.15 -4.84 -9.23
N GLU A 19 -1.16 -4.94 -9.00
CA GLU A 19 -2.16 -4.12 -9.70
C GLU A 19 -2.22 -2.68 -9.19
N VAL A 20 -2.16 -2.45 -7.87
CA VAL A 20 -2.34 -1.10 -7.30
C VAL A 20 -1.10 -0.23 -7.37
N LYS A 21 0.12 -0.80 -7.32
CA LYS A 21 1.36 0.00 -7.36
C LYS A 21 1.45 0.89 -8.61
N PRO A 22 1.21 0.40 -9.84
CA PRO A 22 1.17 1.25 -11.03
C PRO A 22 0.10 2.34 -10.96
N LEU A 23 -1.08 2.03 -10.39
CA LEU A 23 -2.16 3.00 -10.23
C LEU A 23 -1.76 4.13 -9.28
N ILE A 24 -1.11 3.79 -8.17
CA ILE A 24 -0.54 4.77 -7.24
C ILE A 24 0.49 5.63 -7.96
N GLN A 25 1.45 5.01 -8.65
CA GLN A 25 2.49 5.75 -9.38
C GLN A 25 1.92 6.72 -10.43
N GLN A 26 0.80 6.37 -11.05
CA GLN A 26 0.13 7.19 -12.08
C GLN A 26 -0.91 8.17 -11.50
N GLY A 27 -1.14 8.21 -10.20
CA GLY A 27 -2.17 9.08 -9.59
C GLY A 27 -3.61 8.66 -9.90
N LYS A 28 -3.84 7.40 -10.31
CA LYS A 28 -5.15 6.87 -10.73
C LYS A 28 -6.01 6.43 -9.54
N ILE A 29 -6.50 7.42 -8.79
CA ILE A 29 -7.25 7.17 -7.54
C ILE A 29 -8.57 6.41 -7.75
N LYS A 30 -9.30 6.68 -8.84
CA LYS A 30 -10.59 6.03 -9.10
C LYS A 30 -10.41 4.54 -9.39
N GLU A 31 -9.47 4.22 -10.27
CA GLU A 31 -9.13 2.84 -10.60
C GLU A 31 -8.56 2.10 -9.38
N LEU A 32 -7.77 2.79 -8.55
CA LEU A 32 -7.29 2.24 -7.29
C LEU A 32 -8.44 1.87 -6.34
N GLN A 33 -9.42 2.75 -6.18
CA GLN A 33 -10.62 2.52 -5.37
C GLN A 33 -11.47 1.36 -5.90
N GLU A 34 -11.65 1.26 -7.21
CA GLU A 34 -12.37 0.17 -7.86
C GLU A 34 -11.70 -1.18 -7.61
N ARG A 35 -10.37 -1.25 -7.77
CA ARG A 35 -9.58 -2.46 -7.49
C ARG A 35 -9.65 -2.83 -6.01
N TRP A 36 -9.52 -1.85 -5.12
CA TRP A 36 -9.67 -2.09 -3.69
C TRP A 36 -11.04 -2.68 -3.36
N LYS A 37 -12.10 -2.09 -3.90
CA LYS A 37 -13.48 -2.55 -3.70
C LYS A 37 -13.68 -3.99 -4.18
N LEU A 38 -13.20 -4.31 -5.38
CA LEU A 38 -13.30 -5.65 -5.97
C LEU A 38 -12.68 -6.72 -5.06
N TYR A 39 -11.49 -6.45 -4.52
CA TYR A 39 -10.80 -7.39 -3.64
C TYR A 39 -11.40 -7.43 -2.23
N SER A 40 -12.05 -6.35 -1.77
CA SER A 40 -12.74 -6.28 -0.48
C SER A 40 -14.11 -6.96 -0.47
N ASP A 41 -14.63 -7.34 -1.63
CA ASP A 41 -15.88 -8.08 -1.73
C ASP A 41 -15.72 -9.46 -1.05
N PRO A 42 -16.56 -9.78 -0.04
CA PRO A 42 -16.51 -11.05 0.69
C PRO A 42 -16.63 -12.30 -0.20
N ASN A 43 -17.18 -12.13 -1.40
CA ASN A 43 -17.34 -13.19 -2.39
C ASN A 43 -16.06 -13.45 -3.20
N THR A 44 -15.14 -12.49 -3.25
CA THR A 44 -13.98 -12.55 -4.16
C THR A 44 -12.72 -13.06 -3.49
N ASN A 45 -12.44 -12.70 -2.24
CA ASN A 45 -11.24 -13.19 -1.54
C ASN A 45 -11.35 -13.11 -0.01
N LYS A 46 -11.68 -14.25 0.62
CA LYS A 46 -11.78 -14.35 2.10
C LYS A 46 -10.43 -14.37 2.83
N THR A 47 -9.31 -14.40 2.12
CA THR A 47 -7.99 -14.66 2.71
C THR A 47 -7.01 -13.49 2.65
N ILE A 48 -7.45 -12.29 2.24
CA ILE A 48 -6.56 -11.13 2.15
C ILE A 48 -6.29 -10.58 3.55
N LYS A 49 -5.01 -10.53 3.92
CA LYS A 49 -4.53 -9.78 5.07
C LYS A 49 -4.47 -8.29 4.75
N TRP A 50 -5.57 -7.59 5.00
CA TRP A 50 -5.72 -6.16 4.68
C TRP A 50 -4.73 -5.25 5.40
N THR A 51 -4.27 -5.61 6.59
CA THR A 51 -3.22 -4.87 7.31
C THR A 51 -1.91 -4.84 6.52
N SER A 52 -1.50 -5.96 5.92
CA SER A 52 -0.32 -6.07 5.06
C SER A 52 -0.46 -5.25 3.76
N VAL A 53 -1.63 -5.34 3.11
CA VAL A 53 -1.93 -4.55 1.90
C VAL A 53 -1.87 -3.07 2.21
N PHE A 54 -2.52 -2.64 3.29
CA PHE A 54 -2.54 -1.24 3.75
C PHE A 54 -1.13 -0.71 4.00
N GLN A 55 -0.33 -1.38 4.82
CA GLN A 55 1.04 -0.98 5.15
C GLN A 55 1.89 -0.73 3.91
N LYS A 56 1.85 -1.65 2.94
CA LYS A 56 2.62 -1.52 1.69
C LYS A 56 2.09 -0.42 0.78
N THR A 57 0.77 -0.22 0.76
CA THR A 57 0.10 0.76 -0.11
C THR A 57 0.33 2.18 0.40
N ILE A 58 0.14 2.42 1.71
CA ILE A 58 0.30 3.75 2.30
C ILE A 58 1.76 4.23 2.22
N LEU A 59 2.71 3.36 2.52
CA LEU A 59 4.13 3.69 2.42
C LEU A 59 4.54 3.99 0.97
N TYR A 60 4.03 3.22 0.01
CA TYR A 60 4.30 3.47 -1.40
C TYR A 60 3.71 4.80 -1.88
N ALA A 61 2.49 5.14 -1.46
CA ALA A 61 1.87 6.43 -1.77
C ALA A 61 2.68 7.60 -1.18
N ALA A 62 3.18 7.47 0.06
CA ALA A 62 4.04 8.47 0.71
C ALA A 62 5.35 8.71 -0.05
N ASN A 63 6.01 7.62 -0.45
CA ASN A 63 7.26 7.65 -1.22
C ASN A 63 7.06 8.27 -2.61
N ARG A 64 5.91 8.03 -3.25
CA ARG A 64 5.58 8.56 -4.58
C ARG A 64 4.97 9.97 -4.56
N LYS A 65 4.81 10.60 -3.38
CA LYS A 65 4.22 11.93 -3.23
C LYS A 65 2.80 12.05 -3.81
N GLN A 66 2.04 10.97 -3.72
CA GLN A 66 0.68 10.91 -4.22
C GLN A 66 -0.31 11.35 -3.14
N ALA A 67 -0.41 12.67 -2.92
CA ALA A 67 -1.18 13.26 -1.82
C ALA A 67 -2.63 12.78 -1.77
N ALA A 68 -3.38 12.92 -2.86
CA ALA A 68 -4.80 12.53 -2.91
C ALA A 68 -5.02 11.03 -2.64
N ILE A 69 -4.10 10.18 -3.10
CA ILE A 69 -4.15 8.74 -2.85
C ILE A 69 -3.81 8.43 -1.39
N PHE A 70 -2.79 9.09 -0.85
CA PHE A 70 -2.43 8.95 0.56
C PHE A 70 -3.62 9.35 1.44
N ASP A 71 -4.20 10.53 1.21
CA ASP A 71 -5.38 11.03 1.95
C ASP A 71 -6.53 10.01 1.92
N TRP A 72 -6.81 9.44 0.75
CA TRP A 72 -7.82 8.40 0.64
C TRP A 72 -7.45 7.14 1.43
N ILE A 73 -6.20 6.67 1.36
CA ILE A 73 -5.74 5.50 2.12
C ILE A 73 -5.86 5.77 3.63
N GLU A 74 -5.60 6.98 4.11
CA GLU A 74 -5.79 7.33 5.54
C GLU A 74 -7.23 7.08 5.99
N THR A 75 -8.23 7.39 5.16
CA THR A 75 -9.63 7.08 5.50
C THR A 75 -9.92 5.58 5.68
N LEU A 76 -9.04 4.71 5.20
CA LEU A 76 -9.13 3.26 5.39
C LEU A 76 -8.55 2.83 6.74
N TYR A 77 -7.61 3.59 7.31
CA TYR A 77 -7.07 3.32 8.65
C TYR A 77 -8.18 3.34 9.70
N ASP A 78 -9.11 4.27 9.58
CA ASP A 78 -10.26 4.41 10.48
C ASP A 78 -11.20 3.20 10.46
N LYS A 79 -11.15 2.38 9.41
CA LYS A 79 -11.98 1.17 9.29
C LYS A 79 -11.39 -0.05 9.99
N PHE A 80 -10.12 0.00 10.39
CA PHE A 80 -9.52 -1.08 11.16
C PHE A 80 -10.02 -1.10 12.61
N ASN A 81 -10.21 -2.32 13.13
CA ASN A 81 -10.42 -2.53 14.56
C ASN A 81 -9.11 -2.25 15.33
N GLU A 82 -9.20 -2.20 16.66
CA GLU A 82 -8.04 -1.85 17.50
C GLU A 82 -6.83 -2.79 17.32
N PRO A 83 -6.97 -4.14 17.26
CA PRO A 83 -5.87 -5.03 16.94
C PRO A 83 -5.17 -4.72 15.61
N ASP A 84 -5.95 -4.52 14.54
CA ASP A 84 -5.43 -4.26 13.21
C ASP A 84 -4.74 -2.88 13.15
N ARG A 85 -5.29 -1.87 13.85
CA ARG A 85 -4.64 -0.55 13.99
C ARG A 85 -3.27 -0.68 14.63
N LYS A 86 -3.15 -1.41 15.75
CA LYS A 86 -1.87 -1.67 16.43
C LYS A 86 -0.85 -2.35 15.51
N GLU A 87 -1.30 -3.26 14.64
CA GLU A 87 -0.43 -3.91 13.66
C GLU A 87 0.14 -2.92 12.63
N VAL A 88 -0.68 -1.97 12.15
CA VAL A 88 -0.26 -1.04 11.08
C VAL A 88 0.32 0.28 11.57
N ASP A 89 0.17 0.59 12.86
CA ASP A 89 0.44 1.92 13.44
C ASP A 89 1.86 2.43 13.19
N ARG A 90 2.86 1.55 13.36
CA ARG A 90 4.27 1.90 13.13
C ARG A 90 4.53 2.31 11.68
N VAL A 91 3.95 1.58 10.73
CA VAL A 91 4.12 1.88 9.30
C VAL A 91 3.31 3.09 8.89
N TYR A 92 2.10 3.24 9.44
CA TYR A 92 1.27 4.42 9.24
C TYR A 92 2.01 5.69 9.68
N SER A 93 2.53 5.71 10.91
CA SER A 93 3.29 6.83 11.47
C SER A 93 4.53 7.17 10.63
N TYR A 94 5.27 6.15 10.19
CA TYR A 94 6.42 6.35 9.32
C TYR A 94 6.04 6.90 7.94
N ALA A 95 4.99 6.37 7.32
CA ALA A 95 4.50 6.85 6.03
C ALA A 95 4.02 8.31 6.12
N TYR A 96 3.36 8.68 7.23
CA TYR A 96 3.00 10.06 7.53
C TYR A 96 4.23 10.96 7.65
N PHE A 97 5.27 10.53 8.39
CA PHE A 97 6.54 11.25 8.47
C PHE A 97 7.16 11.46 7.08
N VAL A 98 7.29 10.39 6.28
CA VAL A 98 7.86 10.42 4.92
C VAL A 98 7.09 11.37 4.01
N ARG A 99 5.76 11.41 4.12
CA ARG A 99 4.93 12.35 3.33
C ARG A 99 5.29 13.80 3.64
N HIS A 100 5.51 14.13 4.91
CA HIS A 100 5.64 15.51 5.38
C HIS A 100 7.10 16.00 5.55
N ASN A 101 8.09 15.11 5.53
CA ASN A 101 9.48 15.44 5.88
C ASN A 101 10.49 14.90 4.88
N VAL A 102 10.31 15.09 3.57
CA VAL A 102 11.41 14.76 2.65
C VAL A 102 12.55 15.73 2.88
N VAL A 103 13.63 15.19 3.43
CA VAL A 103 14.99 15.69 3.28
C VAL A 103 15.28 15.64 1.79
N GLU A 104 15.50 16.80 1.17
CA GLU A 104 16.06 16.88 -0.17
C GLU A 104 17.39 16.12 -0.17
N GLU A 105 17.42 14.92 -0.78
CA GLU A 105 18.68 14.33 -1.18
C GLU A 105 19.21 15.15 -2.35
N GLY A 106 19.98 16.20 -2.06
CA GLY A 106 20.68 16.98 -3.07
C GLY A 106 20.90 18.46 -2.75
N GLU A 107 21.68 18.78 -1.71
CA GLU A 107 22.66 19.86 -1.86
C GLU A 107 24.02 19.18 -2.03
N GLU A 108 24.39 18.90 -3.28
CA GLU A 108 25.81 18.86 -3.62
C GLU A 108 26.34 20.27 -3.33
N VAL A 109 27.20 20.35 -2.33
CA VAL A 109 27.92 21.58 -1.99
C VAL A 109 28.97 21.76 -3.10
N ASP A 110 28.76 22.78 -3.94
CA ASP A 110 29.76 23.28 -4.91
C ASP A 110 31.11 23.61 -4.24
#